data_AF-A0A937A0S2-F1
#
_entry.id   AF-A0A937A0S2-F1
#
_cell.length_a   1.000
_cell.length_b   1.000
_cell.length_c   1.000
_cell.angle_alpha   90.00
_cell.angle_beta   90.00
_cell.angle_gamma   90.00
#
_symmetry.space_group_name_H-M   'P 1'
#
loop_
_entity.id
_entity.type
_entity.pdbx_description
1 polymer ?
#
loop_
_entity_poly.entity_id
_entity_poly.type
_entity_poly.pdbx_seq_one_letter_code
_entity_poly.pdbx_strand_id
1 'polypeptide(L)'
;MRKYTGIVFSLIIIIELSCKSNTNEVKMEQEEKQIIAMCQEFAKKADELESKAFGNSDYKENGFVSDFNKLFEYYAFGKQNRTVSGLNFRQPPRYSHVEKAVSIESVKVNKSKYEVYFWAEKSFNSIKFIVQKKDDEWKLIKFQTCLKANPNESDCSWRTHKL
;
A
#
# COMPACT_ATOMS: atom_id res chain seq x y z
N MET A 1 17.92 -30.00 -58.88
CA MET A 1 18.23 -30.18 -57.45
C MET A 1 18.28 -28.81 -56.78
N ARG A 2 17.44 -28.61 -55.76
CA ARG A 2 17.29 -27.37 -54.97
C ARG A 2 18.44 -27.21 -53.97
N LYS A 3 18.93 -25.99 -53.71
CA LYS A 3 19.56 -25.64 -52.43
C LYS A 3 19.16 -24.23 -52.01
N TYR A 4 18.27 -24.17 -51.02
CA TYR A 4 17.89 -22.98 -50.26
C TYR A 4 19.00 -22.69 -49.24
N THR A 5 19.62 -21.53 -49.31
CA THR A 5 20.49 -20.97 -48.26
C THR A 5 19.96 -19.58 -47.95
N GLY A 6 19.25 -19.42 -46.82
CA GLY A 6 18.68 -18.12 -46.47
C GLY A 6 17.63 -18.08 -45.36
N ILE A 7 17.60 -19.03 -44.42
CA ILE A 7 16.58 -19.04 -43.33
C ILE A 7 17.21 -19.31 -41.95
N VAL A 8 18.46 -18.90 -41.70
CA VAL A 8 19.08 -19.12 -40.38
C VAL A 8 19.31 -17.83 -39.59
N PHE A 9 19.31 -16.65 -40.24
CA PHE A 9 19.61 -15.40 -39.55
C PHE A 9 18.40 -14.67 -38.95
N SER A 10 17.17 -14.99 -39.37
CA SER A 10 15.97 -14.28 -38.89
C SER A 10 15.33 -14.88 -37.64
N LEU A 11 15.79 -16.05 -37.16
CA LEU A 11 15.18 -16.74 -36.02
C LEU A 11 15.80 -16.35 -34.67
N ILE A 12 17.04 -15.84 -34.65
CA ILE A 12 17.76 -15.50 -33.40
C ILE A 12 17.20 -14.20 -32.78
N ILE A 13 16.74 -13.25 -33.60
CA ILE A 13 16.23 -11.95 -33.13
C ILE A 13 14.86 -12.09 -32.42
N ILE A 14 14.08 -13.13 -32.75
CA ILE A 14 12.74 -13.31 -32.15
C ILE A 14 12.83 -13.86 -30.72
N ILE A 15 13.88 -14.60 -30.36
CA ILE A 15 14.05 -15.16 -29.00
C ILE A 15 14.51 -14.07 -28.01
N GLU A 16 15.38 -13.14 -28.41
CA GLU A 16 15.86 -12.07 -27.52
C GLU A 16 14.78 -11.03 -27.15
N LEU A 17 13.76 -10.82 -28.01
CA LEU A 17 12.63 -9.93 -27.73
C LEU A 17 11.57 -10.58 -26.83
N SER A 18 11.44 -11.91 -26.86
CA SER A 18 10.48 -12.65 -26.02
C SER A 18 10.93 -12.70 -24.55
N CYS A 19 12.24 -12.78 -24.28
CA CYS A 19 12.76 -12.79 -22.90
C CYS A 19 12.67 -11.42 -22.20
N LYS A 20 12.86 -10.28 -22.90
CA LYS A 20 12.78 -8.94 -22.29
C LYS A 20 11.36 -8.51 -21.91
N SER A 21 10.36 -9.05 -22.60
CA SER A 21 8.95 -8.73 -22.36
C SER A 21 8.45 -9.39 -21.08
N ASN A 22 8.85 -10.64 -20.83
CA ASN A 22 8.48 -11.41 -19.64
C ASN A 22 9.14 -10.90 -18.34
N THR A 23 10.38 -10.38 -18.39
CA THR A 23 11.06 -9.94 -17.15
C THR A 23 10.45 -8.66 -16.57
N ASN A 24 9.95 -7.75 -17.42
CA ASN A 24 9.35 -6.50 -16.97
C ASN A 24 7.98 -6.72 -16.34
N GLU A 25 7.18 -7.64 -16.89
CA GLU A 25 5.86 -8.00 -16.36
C GLU A 25 5.98 -8.69 -15.00
N VAL A 26 6.86 -9.69 -14.88
CA VAL A 26 7.15 -10.38 -13.60
C VAL A 26 7.71 -9.42 -12.54
N LYS A 27 8.58 -8.48 -12.93
CA LYS A 27 9.16 -7.50 -12.00
C LYS A 27 8.13 -6.48 -11.50
N MET A 28 7.18 -6.07 -12.35
CA MET A 28 6.09 -5.18 -11.93
C MET A 28 5.12 -5.89 -10.98
N GLU A 29 4.80 -7.15 -11.23
CA GLU A 29 3.95 -7.95 -10.34
C GLU A 29 4.59 -8.14 -8.95
N GLN A 30 5.92 -8.31 -8.90
CA GLN A 30 6.66 -8.42 -7.65
C GLN A 30 6.72 -7.09 -6.87
N GLU A 31 6.94 -5.96 -7.55
CA GLU A 31 6.92 -4.62 -6.94
C GLU A 31 5.54 -4.32 -6.33
N GLU A 32 4.47 -4.61 -7.07
CA GLU A 32 3.10 -4.43 -6.60
C GLU A 32 2.81 -5.26 -5.34
N LYS A 33 3.19 -6.55 -5.34
CA LYS A 33 3.07 -7.42 -4.16
C LYS A 33 3.82 -6.86 -2.95
N GLN A 34 5.02 -6.31 -3.15
CA GLN A 34 5.80 -5.69 -2.08
C GLN A 34 5.10 -4.43 -1.52
N ILE A 35 4.54 -3.59 -2.39
CA ILE A 35 3.81 -2.38 -2.00
C ILE A 35 2.55 -2.72 -1.20
N ILE A 36 1.80 -3.75 -1.62
CA ILE A 36 0.62 -4.23 -0.88
C ILE A 36 1.04 -4.75 0.49
N ALA A 37 2.07 -5.60 0.56
CA ALA A 37 2.58 -6.16 1.81
C ALA A 37 3.05 -5.06 2.78
N MET A 38 3.74 -4.05 2.27
CA MET A 38 4.16 -2.88 3.06
C MET A 38 2.94 -2.14 3.66
N CYS A 39 1.87 -1.94 2.88
CA CYS A 39 0.64 -1.30 3.37
C CYS A 39 -0.02 -2.14 4.48
N GLN A 40 -0.08 -3.46 4.32
CA GLN A 40 -0.65 -4.37 5.31
C GLN A 40 0.17 -4.38 6.60
N GLU A 41 1.50 -4.44 6.48
CA GLU A 41 2.40 -4.45 7.63
C GLU A 41 2.33 -3.14 8.43
N PHE A 42 2.28 -1.99 7.73
CA PHE A 42 2.06 -0.70 8.37
C PHE A 42 0.73 -0.68 9.14
N ALA A 43 -0.37 -1.08 8.49
CA ALA A 43 -1.70 -1.08 9.10
C ALA A 43 -1.75 -1.95 10.36
N LYS A 44 -1.23 -3.18 10.27
CA LYS A 44 -1.16 -4.11 11.39
C LYS A 44 -0.36 -3.55 12.56
N LYS A 45 0.87 -3.07 12.32
CA LYS A 45 1.71 -2.50 13.39
C LYS A 45 1.08 -1.25 14.00
N ALA A 46 0.47 -0.39 13.18
CA ALA A 46 -0.23 0.80 13.68
C ALA A 46 -1.41 0.41 14.60
N ASP A 47 -2.20 -0.58 14.22
CA ASP A 47 -3.33 -1.05 15.01
C ASP A 47 -2.91 -1.76 16.30
N GLU A 48 -1.79 -2.51 16.28
CA GLU A 48 -1.19 -3.10 17.48
C GLU A 48 -0.74 -2.02 18.48
N LEU A 49 -0.09 -0.96 17.99
CA LEU A 49 0.30 0.18 18.82
C LEU A 49 -0.92 0.90 19.40
N GLU A 50 -1.96 1.16 18.59
CA GLU A 50 -3.20 1.81 19.05
C GLU A 50 -3.92 0.93 20.09
N SER A 51 -4.00 -0.38 19.86
CA SER A 51 -4.62 -1.34 20.79
C SER A 51 -3.87 -1.42 22.12
N LYS A 52 -2.53 -1.47 22.08
CA LYS A 52 -1.68 -1.46 23.27
C LYS A 52 -1.88 -0.19 24.09
N ALA A 53 -1.94 0.98 23.44
CA ALA A 53 -2.17 2.26 24.12
C ALA A 53 -3.60 2.43 24.64
N PHE A 54 -4.60 1.80 24.02
CA PHE A 54 -5.98 1.86 24.50
C PHE A 54 -6.15 1.20 25.89
N GLY A 55 -5.48 0.06 26.13
CA GLY A 55 -5.57 -0.68 27.39
C GLY A 55 -4.49 -0.35 28.43
N ASN A 56 -3.51 0.50 28.11
CA ASN A 56 -2.36 0.79 28.98
C ASN A 56 -2.07 2.30 29.02
N SER A 57 -2.55 2.96 30.07
CA SER A 57 -2.37 4.42 30.26
C SER A 57 -0.91 4.84 30.33
N ASP A 58 -0.05 4.07 31.00
CA ASP A 58 1.38 4.38 31.12
C ASP A 58 2.07 4.34 29.75
N TYR A 59 1.82 3.28 28.98
CA TYR A 59 2.35 3.18 27.62
C TYR A 59 1.81 4.28 26.71
N LYS A 60 0.54 4.65 26.85
CA LYS A 60 -0.08 5.73 26.08
C LYS A 60 0.63 7.08 26.31
N GLU A 61 1.00 7.38 27.54
CA GLU A 61 1.62 8.66 27.91
C GLU A 61 3.12 8.69 27.59
N ASN A 62 3.84 7.59 27.84
CA ASN A 62 5.31 7.58 27.83
C ASN A 62 5.93 6.85 26.62
N GLY A 63 5.22 5.92 25.98
CA GLY A 63 5.78 5.04 24.94
C GLY A 63 5.19 5.24 23.54
N PHE A 64 3.87 5.46 23.45
CA PHE A 64 3.16 5.40 22.17
C PHE A 64 3.72 6.36 21.12
N VAL A 65 3.96 7.62 21.47
CA VAL A 65 4.43 8.62 20.48
C VAL A 65 5.77 8.23 19.89
N SER A 66 6.71 7.74 20.73
CA SER A 66 8.02 7.27 20.26
C SER A 66 7.87 6.12 19.27
N ASP A 67 7.11 5.08 19.66
CA ASP A 67 6.98 3.86 18.84
C ASP A 67 6.18 4.14 17.56
N PHE A 68 5.14 4.98 17.66
CA PHE A 68 4.36 5.41 16.51
C PHE A 68 5.23 6.23 15.54
N ASN A 69 6.01 7.21 16.01
CA ASN A 69 6.88 8.00 15.13
C ASN A 69 7.94 7.13 14.42
N LYS A 70 8.53 6.15 15.12
CA LYS A 70 9.44 5.17 14.50
C LYS A 70 8.74 4.40 13.39
N LEU A 71 7.48 3.99 13.57
CA LEU A 71 6.71 3.34 12.51
C LEU A 71 6.57 4.24 11.27
N PHE A 72 6.32 5.54 11.44
CA PHE A 72 6.27 6.47 10.29
C PHE A 72 7.63 6.63 9.61
N GLU A 73 8.75 6.62 10.33
CA GLU A 73 10.09 6.71 9.72
C GLU A 73 10.36 5.55 8.76
N TYR A 74 9.93 4.34 9.12
CA TYR A 74 10.08 3.15 8.29
C TYR A 74 9.14 3.15 7.09
N TYR A 75 7.86 3.50 7.29
CA TYR A 75 6.82 3.23 6.29
C TYR A 75 6.28 4.48 5.58
N ALA A 76 6.58 5.71 6.02
CA ALA A 76 5.96 6.92 5.49
C ALA A 76 6.96 8.04 5.17
N PHE A 77 6.66 8.85 4.14
CA PHE A 77 7.36 10.10 3.92
C PHE A 77 6.71 11.25 4.69
N GLY A 78 7.50 11.93 5.52
CA GLY A 78 7.13 13.16 6.22
C GLY A 78 7.37 13.09 7.73
N LYS A 79 7.76 14.23 8.34
CA LYS A 79 7.82 14.36 9.80
C LYS A 79 6.40 14.46 10.35
N GLN A 80 5.86 13.34 10.80
CA GLN A 80 4.63 13.29 11.58
C GLN A 80 5.01 13.54 13.04
N ASN A 81 5.16 14.81 13.44
CA ASN A 81 5.35 15.17 14.85
C ASN A 81 4.02 14.99 15.61
N ARG A 82 3.55 13.74 15.72
CA ARG A 82 2.31 13.39 16.41
C ARG A 82 2.52 13.59 17.91
N THR A 83 1.57 14.25 18.56
CA THR A 83 1.50 14.37 20.02
C THR A 83 0.34 13.50 20.53
N VAL A 84 0.41 13.05 21.79
CA VAL A 84 -0.70 12.30 22.44
C VAL A 84 -2.02 13.06 22.33
N SER A 85 -1.99 14.40 22.44
CA SER A 85 -3.17 15.27 22.30
C SER A 85 -3.79 15.29 20.90
N GLY A 86 -3.05 14.89 19.87
CA GLY A 86 -3.53 14.79 18.48
C GLY A 86 -4.06 13.40 18.10
N LEU A 87 -4.07 12.44 19.03
CA LEU A 87 -4.39 11.05 18.76
C LEU A 87 -5.72 10.65 19.42
N ASN A 88 -6.75 10.57 18.58
CA ASN A 88 -8.01 9.92 18.96
C ASN A 88 -7.85 8.41 18.77
N PHE A 89 -7.44 7.72 19.83
CA PHE A 89 -7.44 6.25 19.89
C PHE A 89 -8.87 5.74 19.69
N ARG A 90 -9.07 4.79 18.76
CA ARG A 90 -10.40 4.28 18.40
C ARG A 90 -10.51 2.80 18.72
N GLN A 91 -11.75 2.36 18.95
CA GLN A 91 -12.13 0.95 18.95
C GLN A 91 -13.28 0.77 17.93
N PRO A 92 -13.07 0.02 16.83
CA PRO A 92 -11.82 -0.67 16.49
C PRO A 92 -10.70 0.30 16.07
N PRO A 93 -9.42 -0.15 16.08
CA PRO A 93 -8.28 0.64 15.61
C PRO A 93 -8.45 1.14 14.18
N ARG A 94 -7.74 2.21 13.84
CA ARG A 94 -7.96 2.97 12.60
C ARG A 94 -7.89 2.13 11.33
N TYR A 95 -6.99 1.16 11.26
CA TYR A 95 -6.73 0.37 10.05
C TYR A 95 -7.29 -1.06 10.14
N SER A 96 -8.15 -1.34 11.12
CA SER A 96 -8.63 -2.70 11.45
C SER A 96 -9.39 -3.39 10.32
N HIS A 97 -9.78 -2.63 9.30
CA HIS A 97 -10.45 -3.12 8.10
C HIS A 97 -9.48 -3.59 7.00
N VAL A 98 -8.19 -3.26 7.08
CA VAL A 98 -7.16 -3.68 6.12
C VAL A 98 -6.98 -5.20 6.14
N GLU A 99 -6.87 -5.81 7.31
CA GLU A 99 -6.76 -7.27 7.45
C GLU A 99 -8.05 -8.01 7.07
N LYS A 100 -9.19 -7.32 7.11
CA LYS A 100 -10.53 -7.85 6.82
C LYS A 100 -11.04 -7.47 5.44
N ALA A 101 -10.15 -7.00 4.56
CA ALA A 101 -10.52 -6.60 3.21
C ALA A 101 -11.07 -7.80 2.43
N VAL A 102 -12.22 -7.61 1.77
CA VAL A 102 -12.83 -8.63 0.89
C VAL A 102 -12.15 -8.66 -0.47
N SER A 103 -11.54 -7.54 -0.88
CA SER A 103 -10.68 -7.47 -2.05
C SER A 103 -9.59 -6.42 -1.85
N ILE A 104 -8.45 -6.69 -2.49
CA ILE A 104 -7.31 -5.77 -2.55
C ILE A 104 -7.06 -5.47 -4.02
N GLU A 105 -7.01 -4.20 -4.36
CA GLU A 105 -6.71 -3.72 -5.71
C GLU A 105 -5.54 -2.75 -5.63
N SER A 106 -4.64 -2.81 -6.60
CA SER A 106 -3.58 -1.83 -6.74
C SER A 106 -3.62 -1.21 -8.13
N VAL A 107 -3.44 0.11 -8.17
CA VAL A 107 -3.43 0.89 -9.40
C VAL A 107 -2.11 1.65 -9.49
N LYS A 108 -1.32 1.30 -10.50
CA LYS A 108 -0.10 2.05 -10.83
C LYS A 108 -0.49 3.37 -11.50
N VAL A 109 -0.43 4.47 -10.73
CA VAL A 109 -0.77 5.81 -11.24
C VAL A 109 0.34 6.34 -12.15
N ASN A 110 1.60 6.10 -11.78
CA ASN A 110 2.77 6.39 -12.61
C ASN A 110 3.97 5.57 -12.12
N LYS A 111 5.15 5.78 -12.72
CA LYS A 111 6.40 5.06 -12.39
C LYS A 111 6.83 5.16 -10.92
N SER A 112 6.33 6.15 -10.19
CA SER A 112 6.73 6.46 -8.81
C SER A 112 5.54 6.52 -7.85
N LYS A 113 4.34 6.08 -8.26
CA LYS A 113 3.14 6.23 -7.44
C LYS A 113 2.15 5.08 -7.66
N TYR A 114 1.71 4.51 -6.54
CA TYR A 114 0.63 3.51 -6.48
C TYR A 114 -0.52 4.01 -5.61
N GLU A 115 -1.72 3.57 -5.96
CA GLU A 115 -2.90 3.62 -5.11
C GLU A 115 -3.30 2.19 -4.77
N VAL A 116 -3.36 1.86 -3.47
CA VAL A 116 -3.69 0.52 -2.99
C VAL A 116 -5.00 0.59 -2.22
N TYR A 117 -6.00 -0.13 -2.71
CA TYR A 117 -7.36 -0.16 -2.23
C TYR A 117 -7.57 -1.44 -1.41
N PHE A 118 -8.04 -1.27 -0.18
CA PHE A 118 -8.48 -2.32 0.71
C PHE A 118 -9.99 -2.18 0.86
N TRP A 119 -10.73 -2.94 0.06
CA TRP A 119 -12.19 -2.89 0.03
C TRP A 119 -12.75 -3.73 1.17
N ALA A 120 -13.60 -3.13 2.01
CA ALA A 120 -14.34 -3.84 3.03
C ALA A 120 -15.74 -4.21 2.53
N GLU A 121 -16.37 -5.20 3.18
CA GLU A 121 -17.76 -5.61 2.90
C GLU A 121 -18.73 -4.42 2.95
N LYS A 122 -18.50 -3.51 3.91
CA LYS A 122 -19.17 -2.20 3.96
C LYS A 122 -18.24 -1.15 3.41
N SER A 123 -18.63 -0.52 2.31
CA SER A 123 -17.80 0.43 1.57
C SER A 123 -17.24 1.57 2.43
N PHE A 124 -17.99 2.11 3.40
CA PHE A 124 -17.51 3.16 4.32
C PHE A 124 -16.34 2.74 5.23
N ASN A 125 -16.03 1.44 5.32
CA ASN A 125 -14.89 0.91 6.05
C ASN A 125 -13.65 0.69 5.15
N SER A 126 -13.78 0.92 3.84
CA SER A 126 -12.69 0.74 2.89
C SER A 126 -11.60 1.81 3.07
N ILE A 127 -10.35 1.38 2.90
CA ILE A 127 -9.17 2.21 3.07
C ILE A 127 -8.37 2.22 1.77
N LYS A 128 -7.91 3.40 1.38
CA LYS A 128 -6.98 3.57 0.28
C LYS A 128 -5.66 4.14 0.78
N PHE A 129 -4.56 3.44 0.55
CA PHE A 129 -3.22 3.97 0.75
C PHE A 129 -2.67 4.53 -0.54
N ILE A 130 -1.97 5.66 -0.43
CA ILE A 130 -1.25 6.26 -1.53
C ILE A 130 0.23 6.15 -1.22
N VAL A 131 0.95 5.45 -2.08
CA VAL A 131 2.36 5.11 -1.92
C VAL A 131 3.16 5.83 -3.00
N GLN A 132 4.30 6.40 -2.62
CA GLN A 132 5.20 7.08 -3.54
C GLN A 132 6.61 6.50 -3.43
N LYS A 133 7.34 6.47 -4.54
CA LYS A 133 8.76 6.17 -4.58
C LYS A 133 9.58 7.45 -4.52
N LYS A 134 10.55 7.55 -3.59
CA LYS A 134 11.59 8.59 -3.55
C LYS A 134 12.90 7.95 -3.12
N ASP A 135 14.02 8.36 -3.72
CA ASP A 135 15.37 7.84 -3.38
C ASP A 135 15.43 6.30 -3.35
N ASP A 136 14.78 5.69 -4.34
CA ASP A 136 14.59 4.24 -4.48
C ASP A 136 13.78 3.50 -3.39
N GLU A 137 13.22 4.23 -2.42
CA GLU A 137 12.33 3.69 -1.39
C GLU A 137 10.86 3.96 -1.68
N TRP A 138 10.01 2.94 -1.50
CA TRP A 138 8.56 3.08 -1.50
C TRP A 138 8.08 3.38 -0.08
N LYS A 139 7.32 4.47 0.11
CA LYS A 139 6.68 4.80 1.38
C LYS A 139 5.29 5.38 1.20
N LEU A 140 4.45 5.23 2.22
CA LEU A 140 3.14 5.85 2.27
C LEU A 140 3.27 7.38 2.33
N ILE A 141 2.42 8.09 1.62
CA ILE A 141 2.33 9.56 1.67
C ILE A 141 1.00 10.08 2.24
N LYS A 142 -0.05 9.28 2.15
CA LYS A 142 -1.37 9.54 2.76
C LYS A 142 -2.21 8.27 2.76
N PHE A 143 -3.26 8.27 3.57
CA PHE A 143 -4.35 7.32 3.44
C PHE A 143 -5.67 8.06 3.30
N GLN A 144 -6.65 7.38 2.73
CA GLN A 144 -8.00 7.88 2.56
C GLN A 144 -8.99 6.84 3.05
N THR A 145 -10.11 7.29 3.61
CA THR A 145 -11.23 6.41 3.97
C THR A 145 -12.40 6.72 3.06
N CYS A 146 -13.15 5.69 2.70
CA CYS A 146 -14.35 5.85 1.91
C CYS A 146 -15.45 6.56 2.72
N LEU A 147 -16.15 7.52 2.11
CA LEU A 147 -17.24 8.28 2.74
C LEU A 147 -18.63 7.73 2.43
N LYS A 148 -18.77 6.90 1.40
CA LYS A 148 -20.08 6.42 0.97
C LYS A 148 -20.54 5.25 1.84
N ALA A 149 -21.80 5.32 2.27
CA ALA A 149 -22.47 4.26 3.03
C ALA A 149 -23.12 3.19 2.14
N ASN A 150 -23.15 3.38 0.82
CA ASN A 150 -23.83 2.47 -0.12
C ASN A 150 -22.92 1.27 -0.45
N PRO A 151 -23.24 0.04 0.00
CA PRO A 151 -22.42 -1.14 -0.26
C PRO A 151 -22.45 -1.61 -1.73
N ASN A 152 -23.36 -1.08 -2.54
CA ASN A 152 -23.59 -1.53 -3.92
C ASN A 152 -22.93 -0.62 -4.99
N GLU A 153 -22.23 0.45 -4.59
CA GLU A 153 -21.55 1.35 -5.53
C GLU A 153 -20.03 1.13 -5.46
N SER A 154 -19.43 0.81 -6.60
CA SER A 154 -17.97 0.74 -6.79
C SER A 154 -17.30 2.12 -6.74
N ASP A 155 -18.09 3.19 -6.89
CA ASP A 155 -17.58 4.55 -6.97
C ASP A 155 -17.63 5.20 -5.58
N CYS A 156 -16.48 5.38 -4.92
CA CYS A 156 -16.41 5.99 -3.58
C CYS A 156 -15.82 7.41 -3.59
N SER A 157 -16.44 8.31 -2.82
CA SER A 157 -15.84 9.58 -2.43
C SER A 157 -14.82 9.39 -1.30
N TRP A 158 -13.57 9.75 -1.53
CA TRP A 158 -12.46 9.48 -0.61
C TRP A 158 -12.14 10.70 0.28
N ARG A 159 -12.16 10.51 1.61
CA ARG A 159 -11.66 11.51 2.56
C ARG A 159 -10.18 11.32 2.80
N THR A 160 -9.38 12.35 2.53
CA THR A 160 -7.94 12.32 2.82
C THR A 160 -7.68 12.55 4.29
N HIS A 161 -6.80 11.73 4.85
CA HIS A 161 -6.27 11.89 6.20
C HIS A 161 -4.77 12.13 6.12
N LYS A 162 -4.26 12.91 7.08
CA LYS A 162 -2.83 12.90 7.34
C LYS A 162 -2.48 11.53 7.91
N LEU A 163 -1.41 10.95 7.37
CA LEU A 163 -0.84 9.66 7.75
C LEU A 163 -0.64 9.58 9.26
#